data_AF-A0A191ZW94-F1
#
_entry.id   AF-A0A191ZW94-F1
#
_cell.length_a   1.000
_cell.length_b   1.000
_cell.length_c   1.000
_cell.angle_alpha   90.00
_cell.angle_beta   90.00
_cell.angle_gamma   90.00
#
_symmetry.space_group_name_H-M   'P 1'
#
loop_
_entity.id
_entity.type
_entity.pdbx_description
1 polymer ?
#
loop_
_entity_poly.entity_id
_entity_poly.type
_entity_poly.pdbx_seq_one_letter_code
_entity_poly.pdbx_strand_id
1 'polypeptide(L)'
;MKPTFQERQELRSQFANDVDRMVLCLQATAVTATDDEVVQAWAEYSDDNRAGWLTLPESDETLRQLLIKYLTITRTRLVWRVTGVEATDGTGDFIVPLPSELLEQLGWQIGEELALEQVEPGTVRLRRT
;
A
#
# COMPACT_ATOMS: atom_id res chain seq x y z
N MET A 1 -16.33 -1.43 4.71
CA MET A 1 -15.30 -2.18 5.49
C MET A 1 -14.07 -2.26 4.62
N LYS A 2 -12.88 -1.93 5.14
CA LYS A 2 -11.65 -1.94 4.33
C LYS A 2 -11.12 -3.37 4.15
N PRO A 3 -10.81 -3.82 2.93
CA PRO A 3 -10.33 -5.18 2.70
C PRO A 3 -8.91 -5.38 3.24
N THR A 4 -8.71 -6.52 3.90
CA THR A 4 -7.41 -7.07 4.31
C THR A 4 -6.52 -7.37 3.10
N PHE A 5 -5.22 -7.63 3.32
CA PHE A 5 -4.32 -7.99 2.22
C PHE A 5 -4.80 -9.23 1.46
N GLN A 6 -5.24 -10.27 2.18
CA GLN A 6 -5.77 -11.48 1.55
C GLN A 6 -7.01 -11.18 0.70
N GLU A 7 -7.97 -10.42 1.23
CA GLU A 7 -9.16 -10.02 0.46
C GLU A 7 -8.78 -9.17 -0.75
N ARG A 8 -7.72 -8.35 -0.69
CA ARG A 8 -7.22 -7.62 -1.86
C ARG A 8 -6.60 -8.54 -2.91
N GLN A 9 -5.89 -9.60 -2.52
CA GLN A 9 -5.40 -10.60 -3.47
C GLN A 9 -6.55 -11.39 -4.13
N GLU A 10 -7.62 -11.66 -3.38
CA GLU A 10 -8.84 -12.28 -3.90
C GLU A 10 -9.55 -11.34 -4.88
N LEU A 11 -9.74 -10.06 -4.53
CA LEU A 11 -10.30 -9.04 -5.41
C LEU A 11 -9.47 -8.86 -6.68
N ARG A 12 -8.15 -8.85 -6.56
CA ARG A 12 -7.24 -8.81 -7.72
C ARG A 12 -7.50 -9.96 -8.68
N SER A 13 -7.67 -11.16 -8.13
CA SER A 13 -7.91 -12.37 -8.92
C SER A 13 -9.31 -12.36 -9.56
N GLN A 14 -10.32 -11.88 -8.83
CA GLN A 14 -11.71 -11.83 -9.28
C GLN A 14 -11.94 -10.77 -10.37
N PHE A 15 -11.23 -9.64 -10.28
CA PHE A 15 -11.39 -8.47 -11.15
C PHE A 15 -10.12 -8.18 -11.98
N ALA A 16 -9.43 -9.23 -12.43
CA ALA A 16 -8.13 -9.11 -13.09
C ALA A 16 -8.12 -8.10 -14.26
N ASN A 17 -9.15 -8.12 -15.12
CA ASN A 17 -9.26 -7.19 -16.25
C ASN A 17 -9.38 -5.72 -15.81
N ASP A 18 -10.11 -5.47 -14.72
CA ASP A 18 -10.27 -4.13 -14.17
C ASP A 18 -8.96 -3.65 -13.55
N VAL A 19 -8.25 -4.54 -12.84
CA VAL A 19 -6.92 -4.24 -12.28
C VAL A 19 -5.90 -3.96 -13.37
N ASP A 20 -5.86 -4.76 -14.44
CA ASP A 20 -4.98 -4.54 -15.58
C ASP A 20 -5.24 -3.17 -16.21
N ARG A 21 -6.52 -2.80 -16.39
CA ARG A 21 -6.90 -1.48 -16.89
C ARG A 21 -6.41 -0.36 -15.95
N MET A 22 -6.59 -0.52 -14.64
CA MET A 22 -6.11 0.45 -13.65
C MET A 22 -4.60 0.63 -13.69
N VAL A 23 -3.83 -0.47 -13.76
CA VAL A 23 -2.37 -0.44 -13.86
C VAL A 23 -1.93 0.24 -15.16
N LEU A 24 -2.56 -0.09 -16.29
CA LEU A 24 -2.28 0.56 -17.59
C LEU A 24 -2.54 2.08 -17.55
N CYS A 25 -3.62 2.52 -16.90
CA CYS A 25 -3.91 3.95 -16.74
C CYS A 25 -2.81 4.70 -15.97
N LEU A 26 -2.15 4.02 -15.02
CA LEU A 26 -1.06 4.60 -14.23
C LEU A 26 0.30 4.54 -14.94
N GLN A 27 0.53 3.55 -15.80
CA GLN A 27 1.77 3.45 -16.61
C GLN A 27 1.98 4.65 -17.54
N ALA A 28 0.90 5.31 -17.96
CA ALA A 28 0.97 6.56 -18.73
C ALA A 28 1.40 7.79 -17.90
N THR A 29 1.73 7.60 -16.61
CA THR A 29 2.11 8.65 -15.67
C THR A 29 3.45 8.37 -15.00
N ALA A 30 3.99 9.35 -14.27
CA ALA A 30 5.15 9.16 -13.40
C ALA A 30 4.82 8.48 -12.06
N VAL A 31 3.57 8.07 -11.82
CA VAL A 31 3.15 7.45 -10.55
C VAL A 31 3.42 5.95 -10.60
N THR A 32 4.35 5.49 -9.78
CA THR A 32 4.57 4.07 -9.53
C THR A 32 3.63 3.57 -8.43
N ALA A 33 2.93 2.47 -8.70
CA ALA A 33 2.06 1.78 -7.75
C ALA A 33 2.11 0.27 -8.02
N THR A 34 2.06 -0.52 -6.96
CA THR A 34 1.89 -1.98 -7.06
C THR A 34 0.42 -2.35 -7.28
N ASP A 35 0.16 -3.54 -7.81
CA ASP A 35 -1.20 -4.04 -8.00
C ASP A 35 -2.02 -4.03 -6.69
N ASP A 36 -1.37 -4.31 -5.54
CA ASP A 36 -2.04 -4.24 -4.23
C ASP A 36 -2.44 -2.81 -3.85
N GLU A 37 -1.56 -1.84 -4.08
CA GLU A 37 -1.86 -0.42 -3.82
C GLU A 37 -2.99 0.08 -4.72
N VAL A 38 -3.04 -0.38 -5.98
CA VAL A 38 -4.11 -0.06 -6.93
C VAL A 38 -5.44 -0.63 -6.46
N VAL A 39 -5.47 -1.90 -6.06
CA VAL A 39 -6.67 -2.55 -5.53
C VAL A 39 -7.12 -1.89 -4.22
N GLN A 40 -6.18 -1.50 -3.36
CA GLN A 40 -6.50 -0.77 -2.13
C GLN A 40 -7.12 0.61 -2.43
N ALA A 41 -6.53 1.39 -3.34
CA ALA A 41 -7.05 2.69 -3.73
C ALA A 41 -8.46 2.59 -4.35
N TRP A 42 -8.69 1.56 -5.16
CA TRP A 42 -9.99 1.26 -5.74
C TRP A 42 -11.03 0.82 -4.69
N ALA A 43 -10.63 0.03 -3.70
CA ALA A 43 -11.49 -0.35 -2.59
C ALA A 43 -11.89 0.86 -1.73
N GLU A 44 -10.96 1.78 -1.45
CA GLU A 44 -11.25 3.03 -0.73
C GLU A 44 -12.21 3.93 -1.50
N TYR A 45 -12.00 4.08 -2.81
CA TYR A 45 -12.95 4.78 -3.68
C TYR A 45 -14.36 4.18 -3.62
N SER A 46 -14.45 2.85 -3.70
CA SER A 46 -15.72 2.12 -3.73
C SER A 46 -16.49 2.24 -2.41
N ASP A 47 -15.80 2.26 -1.26
CA ASP A 47 -16.40 2.46 0.07
C ASP A 47 -16.94 3.90 0.23
N ASP A 48 -16.18 4.91 -0.23
CA ASP A 48 -16.57 6.33 -0.13
C ASP A 48 -17.78 6.69 -1.00
N ASN A 49 -17.94 6.07 -2.17
CA ASN A 49 -18.99 6.45 -3.13
C ASN A 49 -20.35 5.76 -2.93
N ARG A 50 -20.47 4.77 -2.02
CA ARG A 50 -21.73 4.08 -1.62
C ARG A 50 -22.67 3.58 -2.73
N ALA A 51 -22.31 3.71 -4.00
CA ALA A 51 -23.15 3.42 -5.16
C ALA A 51 -22.32 2.58 -6.13
N GLY A 52 -22.73 1.32 -6.33
CA GLY A 52 -22.04 0.39 -7.22
C GLY A 52 -20.70 -0.05 -6.65
N TRP A 53 -20.72 -0.99 -5.70
CA TRP A 53 -19.48 -1.58 -5.21
C TRP A 53 -18.67 -2.09 -6.41
N LEU A 54 -17.39 -1.69 -6.51
CA LEU A 54 -16.44 -2.21 -7.50
C LEU A 54 -16.75 -1.89 -8.97
N THR A 55 -17.42 -0.78 -9.28
CA THR A 55 -17.49 -0.28 -10.67
C THR A 55 -16.42 0.77 -10.94
N LEU A 56 -15.65 0.60 -12.01
CA LEU A 56 -14.72 1.62 -12.48
C LEU A 56 -15.44 2.72 -13.27
N PRO A 57 -14.95 3.97 -13.24
CA PRO A 57 -15.34 4.97 -14.22
C PRO A 57 -15.13 4.48 -15.66
N GLU A 58 -16.02 4.89 -16.56
CA GLU A 58 -15.91 4.56 -17.99
C GLU A 58 -14.72 5.25 -18.66
N SER A 59 -14.35 6.44 -18.21
CA SER A 59 -13.23 7.22 -18.76
C SER A 59 -11.91 6.90 -18.07
N ASP A 60 -10.87 6.57 -18.84
CA ASP A 60 -9.52 6.33 -18.35
C ASP A 60 -8.89 7.57 -17.69
N GLU A 61 -9.23 8.79 -18.14
CA GLU A 61 -8.79 10.04 -17.48
C GLU A 61 -9.39 10.14 -16.09
N THR A 62 -10.70 9.89 -15.96
CA THR A 62 -11.40 9.93 -14.68
C THR A 62 -10.89 8.85 -13.75
N LEU A 63 -10.68 7.63 -14.28
CA LEU A 63 -10.10 6.52 -13.54
C LEU A 63 -8.70 6.86 -13.04
N ARG A 64 -7.84 7.42 -13.89
CA ARG A 64 -6.48 7.84 -13.49
C ARG A 64 -6.50 8.89 -12.39
N GLN A 65 -7.27 9.97 -12.54
CA GLN A 65 -7.33 11.03 -11.53
C GLN A 65 -7.83 10.51 -10.18
N LEU A 66 -8.81 9.60 -10.21
CA LEU A 66 -9.32 8.92 -9.03
C LEU A 66 -8.22 8.05 -8.39
N LEU A 67 -7.55 7.21 -9.17
CA LEU A 67 -6.47 6.35 -8.64
C LEU A 67 -5.36 7.20 -8.00
N ILE A 68 -4.91 8.27 -8.66
CA ILE A 68 -3.90 9.19 -8.09
C ILE A 68 -4.40 9.81 -6.78
N LYS A 69 -5.64 10.30 -6.74
CA LYS A 69 -6.25 10.88 -5.54
C LYS A 69 -6.25 9.87 -4.39
N TYR A 70 -6.78 8.67 -4.62
CA TYR A 70 -6.90 7.66 -3.57
C TYR A 70 -5.54 7.11 -3.17
N LEU A 71 -4.63 6.78 -4.10
CA LEU A 71 -3.24 6.43 -3.78
C LEU A 71 -2.57 7.48 -2.89
N THR A 72 -2.76 8.78 -3.19
CA THR A 72 -2.23 9.86 -2.37
C THR A 72 -2.87 9.87 -0.98
N ILE A 73 -4.19 9.71 -0.88
CA ILE A 73 -4.92 9.64 0.41
C ILE A 73 -4.43 8.45 1.22
N THR A 74 -4.35 7.26 0.62
CA THR A 74 -3.95 6.02 1.30
C THR A 74 -2.51 6.11 1.79
N ARG A 75 -1.61 6.65 0.95
CA ARG A 75 -0.19 6.87 1.30
C ARG A 75 0.01 7.95 2.38
N THR A 76 -0.87 8.95 2.46
CA THR A 76 -0.77 10.04 3.46
C THR A 76 -1.51 9.73 4.76
N ARG A 77 -2.45 8.78 4.78
CA ARG A 77 -3.29 8.51 5.96
C ARG A 77 -2.68 7.58 7.01
N LEU A 78 -1.61 6.85 6.72
CA LEU A 78 -1.07 5.85 7.65
C LEU A 78 0.29 6.29 8.21
N VAL A 79 0.25 7.17 9.21
CA VAL A 79 1.43 7.49 10.02
C VAL A 79 1.43 6.60 11.26
N TRP A 80 2.25 5.56 11.22
CA TRP A 80 2.52 4.71 12.38
C TRP A 80 3.57 5.39 13.26
N ARG A 81 3.19 5.70 14.49
CA ARG A 81 4.14 6.20 15.50
C ARG A 81 4.60 5.02 16.34
N VAL A 82 5.90 4.78 16.32
CA VAL A 82 6.55 3.71 17.07
C VAL A 82 7.59 4.33 17.98
N THR A 83 7.76 3.74 19.15
CA THR A 83 8.85 4.09 20.06
C THR A 83 9.89 3.00 19.94
N GLY A 84 11.10 3.37 19.54
CA GLY A 84 12.18 2.39 19.49
C GLY A 84 12.62 1.98 20.89
N VAL A 85 13.13 0.77 20.98
CA VAL A 85 13.54 0.11 22.21
C VAL A 85 15.00 -0.28 22.10
N GLU A 86 15.69 -0.29 23.24
CA GLU A 86 17.07 -0.79 23.32
C GLU A 86 17.06 -2.32 23.22
N ALA A 87 18.00 -2.87 22.45
CA ALA A 87 18.24 -4.30 22.44
C ALA A 87 18.81 -4.74 23.81
N THR A 88 18.16 -5.72 24.44
CA THR A 88 18.52 -6.19 25.78
C THR A 88 19.65 -7.23 25.79
N ASP A 89 20.29 -7.43 24.64
CA ASP A 89 21.46 -8.30 24.46
C ASP A 89 22.79 -7.60 24.81
N GLY A 90 22.74 -6.31 25.17
CA GLY A 90 23.91 -5.55 25.61
C GLY A 90 24.83 -5.10 24.47
N THR A 91 24.39 -5.21 23.21
CA THR A 91 25.14 -4.72 22.04
C THR A 91 25.00 -3.21 21.85
N GLY A 92 23.98 -2.60 22.47
CA GLY A 92 23.61 -1.20 22.28
C GLY A 92 22.79 -0.95 21.02
N ASP A 93 22.23 -2.00 20.42
CA ASP A 93 21.40 -1.88 19.22
C ASP A 93 20.05 -1.22 19.51
N PHE A 94 19.52 -0.54 18.50
CA PHE A 94 18.22 0.13 18.55
C PHE A 94 17.21 -0.62 17.71
N ILE A 95 16.15 -1.11 18.34
CA ILE A 95 15.08 -1.86 17.71
C ILE A 95 13.91 -0.92 17.45
N VAL A 96 13.45 -0.86 16.20
CA VAL A 96 12.21 -0.17 15.84
C VAL A 96 11.11 -1.21 15.67
N PRO A 97 10.19 -1.38 16.65
CA PRO A 97 9.12 -2.35 16.52
C PRO A 97 8.13 -1.88 15.45
N LEU A 98 7.98 -2.67 14.38
CA LEU A 98 6.95 -2.43 13.38
C LEU A 98 5.60 -2.98 13.89
N PRO A 99 4.49 -2.20 13.84
CA PRO A 99 3.18 -2.68 14.26
C PRO A 99 2.76 -3.93 13.49
N SER A 100 2.13 -4.89 14.16
CA SER A 100 1.65 -6.14 13.53
C SER A 100 0.70 -5.87 12.37
N GLU A 101 -0.17 -4.87 12.51
CA GLU A 101 -1.12 -4.46 11.49
C GLU A 101 -0.41 -3.91 10.25
N LEU A 102 0.74 -3.23 10.43
CA LEU A 102 1.56 -2.76 9.31
C LEU A 102 2.20 -3.95 8.59
N LEU A 103 2.73 -4.93 9.33
CA LEU A 103 3.31 -6.15 8.73
C LEU A 103 2.27 -6.93 7.92
N GLU A 104 1.07 -7.12 8.47
CA GLU A 104 -0.05 -7.77 7.78
C GLU A 104 -0.47 -7.01 6.51
N GLN A 105 -0.51 -5.67 6.56
CA GLN A 105 -0.82 -4.85 5.39
C GLN A 105 0.22 -4.96 4.29
N LEU A 106 1.50 -5.03 4.66
CA LEU A 106 2.62 -5.18 3.73
C LEU A 106 2.84 -6.63 3.28
N GLY A 107 2.15 -7.59 3.90
CA GLY A 107 2.36 -9.02 3.68
C GLY A 107 3.76 -9.50 4.12
N TRP A 108 4.38 -8.81 5.07
CA TRP A 108 5.71 -9.15 5.57
C TRP A 108 5.64 -10.21 6.67
N GLN A 109 6.59 -11.15 6.64
CA GLN A 109 6.67 -12.23 7.62
C GLN A 109 7.91 -12.12 8.50
N ILE A 110 7.80 -12.62 9.74
CA ILE A 110 8.95 -12.71 10.64
C ILE A 110 10.00 -13.63 10.00
N GLY A 111 11.23 -13.14 9.93
CA GLY A 111 12.35 -13.84 9.29
C GLY A 111 12.57 -13.46 7.82
N GLU A 112 11.72 -12.62 7.22
CA GLU A 112 12.04 -12.02 5.92
C GLU A 112 13.17 -10.99 6.05
N GLU A 113 14.08 -11.00 5.07
CA GLU A 113 15.13 -9.99 4.97
C GLU A 113 14.60 -8.72 4.30
N LEU A 114 15.01 -7.58 4.86
CA LEU A 114 14.65 -6.25 4.37
C LEU A 114 15.92 -5.46 4.06
N ALA A 115 15.97 -4.86 2.88
CA ALA A 115 16.93 -3.83 2.55
C ALA A 115 16.53 -2.50 3.21
N LEU A 116 17.48 -1.88 3.90
CA LEU A 116 17.37 -0.52 4.44
C LEU A 116 18.19 0.43 3.56
N GLU A 117 17.54 1.39 2.92
CA GLU A 117 18.17 2.38 2.05
C GLU A 117 17.94 3.79 2.61
N GLN A 118 18.99 4.60 2.70
CA GLN A 118 18.83 6.03 3.03
C GLN A 118 18.40 6.78 1.77
N VAL A 119 17.28 7.50 1.85
CA VAL A 119 16.76 8.29 0.73
C VAL A 119 17.19 9.75 0.87
N GLU A 120 17.00 10.30 2.07
CA GLU A 120 17.35 11.68 2.44
C GLU A 120 17.82 11.71 3.91
N PRO A 121 18.48 12.79 4.37
CA PRO A 121 18.84 12.92 5.78
C PRO A 121 17.61 12.74 6.68
N GLY A 122 17.68 11.80 7.62
CA GLY A 122 16.56 11.49 8.53
C GLY A 122 15.43 10.64 7.93
N THR A 123 15.52 10.23 6.66
CA THR A 123 14.52 9.37 6.01
C THR A 123 15.16 8.10 5.45
N VAL A 124 14.63 6.96 5.90
CA VAL A 124 15.02 5.63 5.41
C VAL A 124 13.85 4.94 4.73
N ARG A 125 14.15 4.14 3.72
CA ARG A 125 13.20 3.27 3.02
C ARG A 125 13.54 1.83 3.37
N LEU A 126 12.54 1.08 3.80
CA LEU A 126 12.61 -0.37 3.94
C LEU A 126 12.01 -1.01 2.69
N ARG A 127 12.68 -2.02 2.13
CA ARG A 127 12.22 -2.77 0.96
C ARG A 127 12.46 -4.25 1.17
N ARG A 128 11.47 -5.09 0.88
CA ARG A 128 11.66 -6.55 0.90
C ARG A 128 12.63 -6.98 -0.21
N THR A 129 13.57 -7.85 0.12
CA THR A 129 14.55 -8.41 -0.84
C THR A 129 14.05 -9.68 -1.52
#